data_AF-A0A8X6UKE4-F1
#
_entry.id   AF-A0A8X6UKE4-F1
#
_cell.length_a   1.000
_cell.length_b   1.000
_cell.length_c   1.000
_cell.angle_alpha   90.00
_cell.angle_beta   90.00
_cell.angle_gamma   90.00
#
_symmetry.space_group_name_H-M   'P 1'
#
loop_
_entity.id
_entity.type
_entity.pdbx_description
1 polymer ?
#
loop_
_entity_poly.entity_id
_entity_poly.type
_entity_poly.pdbx_seq_one_letter_code
_entity_poly.pdbx_strand_id
1 'polypeptide(L)' 'MLEVIIRGLPADYGIKELINEIQLHGFNPDHVSVLSNRRNNSHMPLFLVDRKQSPETRDIYNITSI' A
#
# COMPACT_ATOMS: atom_id res chain seq x y z
N MET A 1 12.25 3.58 8.00
CA MET A 1 11.47 2.92 6.92
C MET A 1 10.00 3.07 7.30
N LEU A 2 9.13 3.45 6.37
CA LEU A 2 7.69 3.54 6.63
C LEU A 2 7.02 2.37 5.92
N GLU A 3 6.37 1.51 6.70
CA GLU A 3 5.57 0.39 6.20
C GLU A 3 4.10 0.69 6.46
N VAL A 4 3.26 0.59 5.43
CA VAL A 4 1.83 0.85 5.51
C VAL A 4 1.07 -0.39 5.05
N ILE A 5 0.07 -0.80 5.83
CA ILE A 5 -0.84 -1.88 5.45
C ILE A 5 -2.15 -1.26 4.98
N ILE A 6 -2.45 -1.42 3.70
CA ILE A 6 -3.72 -0.99 3.10
C ILE A 6 -4.72 -2.15 3.19
N ARG A 7 -5.93 -1.86 3.66
CA ARG A 7 -7.03 -2.82 3.87
C ARG A 7 -8.31 -2.34 3.20
N GLY A 8 -9.25 -3.26 2.94
CA GLY A 8 -10.61 -2.92 2.48
C GLY A 8 -10.76 -2.82 0.96
N LEU A 9 -9.70 -3.15 0.21
CA LEU A 9 -9.74 -3.26 -1.24
C LEU A 9 -10.29 -4.63 -1.70
N PRO A 10 -10.83 -4.75 -2.92
CA PRO A 10 -11.18 -6.04 -3.49
C PRO A 10 -9.99 -7.02 -3.53
N ALA A 11 -10.25 -8.32 -3.45
CA ALA A 11 -9.19 -9.34 -3.47
C ALA A 11 -8.48 -9.45 -4.82
N ASP A 12 -9.11 -8.99 -5.90
CA ASP A 12 -8.64 -8.92 -7.27
C ASP A 12 -8.08 -7.54 -7.64
N TYR A 13 -7.98 -6.61 -6.67
CA TYR A 13 -7.50 -5.27 -6.91
C TYR A 13 -6.04 -5.27 -7.42
N GLY A 14 -5.79 -4.58 -8.52
CA GLY A 14 -4.50 -4.63 -9.20
C GLY A 14 -3.41 -3.87 -8.45
N ILE A 15 -2.21 -4.46 -8.36
CA ILE A 15 -1.02 -3.77 -7.79
C ILE A 15 -0.74 -2.45 -8.52
N LYS A 16 -0.89 -2.42 -9.86
CA LYS A 16 -0.65 -1.20 -10.66
C LYS A 16 -1.67 -0.11 -10.36
N GLU A 17 -2.94 -0.48 -10.16
CA GLU A 17 -4.01 0.44 -9.81
C GLU A 17 -3.74 1.03 -8.42
N LEU A 18 -3.34 0.17 -7.46
CA LEU A 18 -2.95 0.61 -6.13
C LEU A 18 -1.80 1.61 -6.17
N ILE A 19 -0.74 1.31 -6.93
CA ILE A 19 0.42 2.20 -7.06
C ILE A 19 -0.01 3.56 -7.61
N ASN A 20 -0.83 3.59 -8.66
CA ASN A 20 -1.32 4.85 -9.21
C ASN A 20 -2.13 5.64 -8.18
N GLU A 21 -3.02 5.00 -7.44
CA GLU A 21 -3.88 5.67 -6.46
C GLU A 21 -3.06 6.29 -5.31
N ILE A 22 -2.15 5.53 -4.71
CA ILE A 22 -1.33 6.04 -3.61
C ILE A 22 -0.37 7.14 -4.08
N GLN A 23 0.11 7.08 -5.32
CA GLN A 23 0.91 8.15 -5.93
C GLN A 23 0.09 9.43 -6.13
N LEU A 24 -1.19 9.33 -6.52
CA LEU A 24 -2.10 10.48 -6.60
C LEU A 24 -2.30 11.16 -5.23
N HIS A 25 -2.20 10.39 -4.13
CA HIS A 25 -2.24 10.91 -2.77
C HIS A 25 -0.87 11.35 -2.21
N GLY A 26 0.15 11.46 -3.06
CA GLY A 26 1.48 11.93 -2.68
C GLY A 26 2.36 10.87 -2.00
N PHE A 27 1.91 9.62 -1.94
CA PHE A 27 2.69 8.51 -1.43
C PHE A 27 3.37 7.76 -2.58
N ASN A 28 4.69 7.94 -2.72
CA ASN A 28 5.49 7.23 -3.71
C ASN A 28 6.12 5.97 -3.09
N PRO A 29 5.57 4.76 -3.29
CA PRO A 29 6.11 3.53 -2.73
C PRO A 29 7.43 3.14 -3.41
N ASP A 30 8.37 2.60 -2.64
CA ASP A 30 9.53 1.87 -3.18
C ASP A 30 9.17 0.41 -3.48
N HIS A 31 8.27 -0.17 -2.69
CA HIS A 31 7.83 -1.55 -2.84
C HIS A 31 6.34 -1.71 -2.51
N VAL A 32 5.65 -2.56 -3.27
CA VAL A 32 4.26 -2.94 -3.02
C VAL A 32 4.14 -4.46 -3.17
N SER A 33 3.58 -5.11 -2.16
CA SER A 33 3.38 -6.55 -2.10
C SER A 33 1.96 -6.90 -1.68
N VAL A 34 1.35 -7.86 -2.38
CA VAL A 34 0.06 -8.45 -1.96
C VAL A 34 0.34 -9.44 -0.86
N LEU A 35 -0.33 -9.30 0.28
CA LEU A 35 -0.24 -10.28 1.34
C LEU A 35 -1.13 -11.48 1.01
N SER A 36 -0.54 -12.66 1.05
CA SER A 36 -1.26 -13.92 0.95
C SER A 36 -1.41 -14.55 2.33
N ASN A 37 -2.55 -15.20 2.56
CA ASN A 37 -2.74 -15.99 3.77
C ASN A 37 -1.87 -17.24 3.67
N ARG A 38 -0.87 -17.37 4.54
CA ARG A 38 0.09 -18.48 4.55
C ARG A 38 -0.55 -19.86 4.75
N ARG A 39 -1.77 -19.95 5.31
CA ARG A 39 -2.44 -21.23 5.56
C ARG A 39 -3.12 -21.83 4.33
N ASN A 40 -3.68 -21.00 3.45
CA ASN A 40 -4.46 -21.45 2.29
C ASN A 40 -3.98 -20.84 0.97
N ASN A 41 -2.89 -20.07 1.01
CA ASN A 41 -2.31 -19.33 -0.10
C ASN A 41 -3.30 -18.42 -0.84
N SER A 42 -4.42 -18.07 -0.20
CA SER A 42 -5.41 -17.18 -0.80
C SER A 42 -4.91 -15.74 -0.74
N HIS A 43 -5.14 -14.99 -1.83
CA HIS A 43 -4.95 -13.54 -1.84
C HIS A 43 -5.79 -12.91 -0.71
N MET A 44 -5.13 -12.18 0.19
CA MET A 44 -5.85 -11.33 1.14
C MET A 44 -6.01 -9.94 0.52
N PRO A 45 -7.10 -9.22 0.83
CA PRO A 45 -7.30 -7.82 0.44
C PRO A 45 -6.40 -6.88 1.27
N LEU A 46 -5.11 -7.22 1.34
CA LEU A 46 -4.11 -6.57 2.16
C LEU A 46 -2.87 -6.32 1.31
N PHE A 47 -2.43 -5.07 1.27
CA PHE A 47 -1.24 -4.67 0.54
C PHE A 47 -0.24 -4.09 1.53
N LEU A 48 0.97 -4.63 1.49
CA LEU A 48 2.12 -4.05 2.18
C LEU A 48 2.78 -3.07 1.23
N VAL A 49 2.92 -1.83 1.70
CA VAL A 49 3.50 -0.73 0.93
C VAL A 49 4.66 -0.16 1.74
N ASP A 50 5.86 -0.23 1.16
CA ASP A 50 7.08 0.20 1.83
C ASP A 50 7.67 1.42 1.13
N ARG A 51 8.13 2.38 1.93
CA ARG A 51 8.90 3.53 1.47
C ARG A 51 10.14 3.72 2.35
N LYS A 52 11.30 3.86 1.71
CA LYS A 52 12.56 4.21 2.37
C LYS A 52 12.42 5.57 3.03
N GLN A 53 13.03 5.70 4.20
CA GLN A 53 12.96 6.96 4.94
C GLN A 53 13.72 8.04 4.16
N SER A 54 13.00 9.02 3.66
CA SER A 54 13.52 10.30 3.15
C SER A 54 13.05 11.45 4.06
N PRO A 55 13.65 12.65 4.00
CA PRO A 55 13.15 13.81 4.74
C PRO A 55 11.65 14.07 4.54
N GLU A 56 11.10 13.74 3.37
CA GLU A 56 9.68 13.85 2.99
C GLU A 56 8.78 12.74 3.57
N THR A 57 9.36 11.68 4.13
CA THR A 57 8.61 10.62 4.83
C THR A 57 8.29 10.96 6.28
N ARG A 58 8.75 12.12 6.78
CA ARG A 58 8.35 12.67 8.09
C ARG A 58 7.01 13.42 8.04
N ASP A 59 6.48 13.66 6.85
CA ASP A 59 5.21 14.36 6.68
C ASP A 59 4.02 13.44 7.01
N ILE A 60 3.02 13.99 7.71
CA ILE A 60 1.79 13.28 8.07
C ILE A 60 0.89 13.24 6.84
N TYR A 61 0.76 12.06 6.22
CA TYR A 61 -0.13 11.85 5.07
C TYR A 61 -1.57 11.65 5.56
N ASN A 62 -2.41 12.69 5.45
CA ASN A 62 -3.84 12.61 5.74
C ASN A 62 -4.60 12.15 4.48
N ILE A 63 -4.74 10.82 4.31
CA ILE A 63 -5.61 10.24 3.28
C ILE A 63 -7.05 10.35 3.79
N THR A 64 -7.78 11.37 3.32
CA THR A 64 -9.11 11.74 3.86
C THR A 64 -10.28 11.34 2.98
N SER A 65 -10.05 10.68 1.85
CA SER A 65 -11.15 10.19 1.01
C SER A 65 -10.76 8.89 0.31
N ILE A 66 -11.49 7.83 0.65
CA ILE A 66 -11.61 6.57 -0.11
C ILE A 66 -13.12 6.34 -0.27
#